data_AF-A0A7V9NDL0-F1
#
_entry.id   AF-A0A7V9NDL0-F1
#
_cell.length_a   1.000
_cell.length_b   1.000
_cell.length_c   1.000
_cell.angle_alpha   90.00
_cell.angle_beta   90.00
_cell.angle_gamma   90.00
#
_symmetry.space_group_name_H-M   'P 1'
#
loop_
_entity.id
_entity.type
_entity.pdbx_description
1 polymer ?
#
loop_
_entity_poly.entity_id
_entity_poly.type
_entity_poly.pdbx_seq_one_letter_code
_entity_poly.pdbx_strand_id
1 'polypeptide(L)' 'MKLGLDCTQHQLSWDGLKERVLYAESAGFDGAWVFDHFKPLYGD' A
#
# COMPACT_ATOMS: atom_id res chain seq x y z
N MET A 1 9.56 -19.03 -4.32
CA MET A 1 8.43 -18.18 -4.75
C MET A 1 8.45 -16.96 -3.86
N LYS A 2 8.29 -15.75 -4.40
CA LYS A 2 8.21 -14.51 -3.61
C LYS A 2 6.80 -13.95 -3.64
N LEU A 3 6.31 -13.44 -2.51
CA LEU A 3 4.97 -12.87 -2.37
C LEU A 3 5.08 -11.41 -1.94
N GLY A 4 4.48 -10.50 -2.72
CA GLY A 4 4.47 -9.07 -2.45
C GLY A 4 3.06 -8.53 -2.25
N LEU A 5 2.93 -7.42 -1.53
CA LEU A 5 1.68 -6.71 -1.32
C LEU A 5 1.54 -5.54 -2.31
N ASP A 6 0.44 -5.47 -3.04
CA ASP A 6 0.05 -4.30 -3.83
C ASP A 6 -0.87 -3.40 -3.00
N CYS A 7 -0.47 -2.14 -2.80
CA CYS A 7 -1.20 -1.12 -2.03
C CYS A 7 -1.57 0.07 -2.92
N THR A 8 -2.87 0.32 -3.12
CA THR A 8 -3.34 1.47 -3.90
C THR A 8 -3.68 2.67 -3.00
N GLN A 9 -3.27 3.88 -3.39
CA GLN A 9 -3.51 5.10 -2.59
C GLN A 9 -4.98 5.57 -2.61
N HIS A 10 -5.86 5.00 -3.46
CA HIS A 10 -7.12 5.61 -3.86
C HIS A 10 -8.08 6.05 -2.73
N GLN A 11 -8.02 5.42 -1.55
CA GLN A 11 -8.84 5.79 -0.38
C GLN A 11 -8.04 5.77 0.93
N LEU A 12 -6.72 5.87 0.85
CA LEU A 12 -5.84 5.75 2.00
C LEU A 12 -5.00 7.02 2.15
N SER A 13 -4.88 7.49 3.38
CA SER A 13 -3.82 8.41 3.74
C SER A 13 -2.46 7.71 3.61
N TRP A 14 -1.40 8.51 3.57
CA TRP A 14 -0.03 7.98 3.61
C TRP A 14 0.22 7.13 4.87
N ASP A 15 -0.33 7.52 6.01
CA ASP A 15 -0.22 6.71 7.25
C ASP A 15 -0.94 5.36 7.11
N GLY A 16 -2.11 5.35 6.46
CA GLY A 16 -2.86 4.11 6.19
C GLY A 16 -2.14 3.18 5.20
N LEU A 17 -1.41 3.73 4.23
CA LEU A 17 -0.51 2.96 3.35
C LEU A 17 0.66 2.38 4.15
N LYS A 18 1.33 3.21 4.95
CA LYS A 18 2.47 2.81 5.77
C LYS A 18 2.12 1.65 6.71
N GLU A 19 0.99 1.73 7.41
CA GLU A 19 0.55 0.64 8.31
C GLU A 19 0.40 -0.70 7.58
N ARG A 20 -0.15 -0.69 6.37
CA ARG A 20 -0.34 -1.93 5.58
C ARG A 20 0.98 -2.52 5.11
N VAL A 21 1.91 -1.67 4.66
CA VAL A 21 3.24 -2.11 4.25
C VAL A 21 4.00 -2.71 5.44
N LEU A 22 3.98 -2.05 6.59
CA LEU A 22 4.61 -2.57 7.82
C LEU A 22 3.96 -3.86 8.32
N TYR A 23 2.63 -3.96 8.21
CA TYR A 23 1.93 -5.21 8.52
C TYR A 23 2.39 -6.34 7.59
N ALA A 24 2.49 -6.09 6.28
CA ALA A 24 2.95 -7.09 5.32
C ALA A 24 4.39 -7.54 5.58
N GLU A 25 5.28 -6.59 5.88
CA GLU A 25 6.66 -6.91 6.30
C GLU A 25 6.65 -7.81 7.54
N SER A 26 5.86 -7.47 8.57
CA SER A 26 5.75 -8.28 9.78
C SER A 26 5.15 -9.68 9.52
N ALA A 27 4.34 -9.82 8.47
CA ALA A 27 3.73 -11.07 8.05
C ALA A 27 4.64 -11.90 7.10
N GLY A 28 5.84 -11.42 6.77
CA GLY A 28 6.83 -12.14 5.97
C GLY A 28 6.69 -11.97 4.45
N PHE A 29 6.00 -10.92 3.99
CA PHE A 29 5.99 -10.57 2.57
C PHE A 29 7.37 -10.07 2.13
N ASP A 30 7.76 -10.40 0.89
CA ASP A 30 9.08 -10.08 0.34
C ASP A 30 9.21 -8.64 -0.16
N GLY A 31 8.10 -7.91 -0.25
CA GLY A 31 8.09 -6.52 -0.71
C GLY A 31 6.68 -5.95 -0.86
N ALA A 32 6.62 -4.66 -1.13
CA ALA A 32 5.39 -3.94 -1.38
C ALA A 32 5.51 -3.03 -2.60
N TRP A 33 4.42 -2.86 -3.33
CA TRP A 33 4.26 -1.88 -4.40
C TRP A 33 3.18 -0.89 -4.00
N VAL A 34 3.42 0.40 -4.26
CA VAL A 34 2.44 1.45 -4.04
C VAL A 34 2.06 2.04 -5.38
N PHE A 35 0.76 2.11 -5.65
CA PHE A 35 0.24 2.86 -6.79
C PHE A 35 -0.18 4.25 -6.32
N ASP A 36 0.66 5.24 -6.65
CA ASP A 36 0.44 6.63 -6.28
C ASP A 36 -0.31 7.41 -7.38
N HIS A 37 -1.10 8.38 -6.96
CA HIS A 37 -1.72 9.32 -7.88
C HIS A 37 -1.60 10.74 -7.35
N PHE A 38 -1.30 11.67 -8.25
CA PHE A 38 -1.26 13.10 -7.91
C PHE A 38 -2.62 13.66 -7.47
N LYS A 39 -3.72 13.09 -7.99
CA LYS A 39 -5.10 13.42 -7.60
C LYS A 39 -5.80 12.17 -7.07
N PRO A 40 -6.73 12.29 -6.10
CA PRO A 40 -7.57 11.19 -5.70
C PRO A 40 -8.30 10.60 -6.91
N LEU A 41 -8.24 9.28 -7.08
CA LEU A 41 -8.96 8.58 -8.15
C LEU A 41 -10.44 8.38 -7.78
N TYR A 42 -10.73 8.28 -6.48
CA TYR A 42 -12.06 8.16 -5.90
C TYR A 42 -12.17 9.09 -4.67
N GLY A 43 -13.36 9.64 -4.43
CA GLY A 43 -13.62 10.63 -3.37
C GLY A 43 -13.68 12.07 -3.92
N ASP A 44 -14.45 12.92 -3.24
CA ASP A 44 -14.54 14.36 -3.50
C ASP A 44 -13.29 15.11 -3.00
#